data_AF-A0A3D3GT72-F1
#
_entry.id   AF-A0A3D3GT72-F1
#
_cell.length_a   1.000
_cell.length_b   1.000
_cell.length_c   1.000
_cell.angle_alpha   90.00
_cell.angle_beta   90.00
_cell.angle_gamma   90.00
#
_symmetry.space_group_name_H-M   'P 1'
#
loop_
_entity.id
_entity.type
_entity.pdbx_description
1 polymer ?
#
loop_
_entity_poly.entity_id
_entity_poly.type
_entity_poly.pdbx_seq_one_letter_code
_entity_poly.pdbx_strand_id
1 'polypeptide(L)'
;MIQDVGTAFSVRLKASEIELIMTEGKVIIGQLNKKQEVNETTLVIPSSSLAVSKDEMASLGIANTVSVINKKLIKKNLSWRQGNLVFNDEALDEAMAEVSRYTSVTFEIADEDLKKIKITGRLKLLMLKT
;
A
#
# COMPACT_ATOMS: atom_id res chain seq x y z
N MET A 1 -21.33 -13.61 -24.37
CA MET A 1 -21.31 -13.72 -22.89
C MET A 1 -19.98 -13.14 -22.45
N ILE A 2 -19.95 -12.10 -21.62
CA ILE A 2 -18.70 -11.44 -21.17
C ILE A 2 -18.64 -11.60 -19.66
N GLN A 3 -17.49 -12.06 -19.15
CA GLN A 3 -17.22 -12.15 -17.72
C GLN A 3 -15.97 -11.33 -17.42
N ASP A 4 -16.16 -10.17 -16.79
CA ASP A 4 -15.12 -9.45 -16.08
C ASP A 4 -15.01 -10.05 -14.67
N VAL A 5 -13.83 -10.57 -14.32
CA VAL A 5 -13.47 -11.00 -12.95
C VAL A 5 -12.33 -10.13 -12.42
N GLY A 6 -12.22 -8.90 -12.93
CA GLY A 6 -11.12 -7.97 -12.75
C GLY A 6 -10.40 -8.07 -11.42
N THR A 7 -9.07 -8.13 -11.47
CA THR A 7 -8.26 -8.07 -10.25
C THR A 7 -7.98 -6.61 -9.94
N ALA A 8 -8.36 -6.16 -8.75
CA ALA A 8 -8.09 -4.80 -8.31
C ALA A 8 -7.30 -4.82 -7.01
N PHE A 9 -6.10 -4.24 -7.04
CA PHE A 9 -5.19 -4.18 -5.91
C PHE A 9 -4.49 -2.82 -5.83
N SER A 10 -3.96 -2.51 -4.66
CA SER A 10 -3.13 -1.33 -4.40
C SER A 10 -1.79 -1.78 -3.86
N VAL A 11 -0.70 -1.25 -4.42
CA VAL A 11 0.67 -1.51 -3.96
C VAL A 11 1.23 -0.22 -3.37
N ARG A 12 1.84 -0.33 -2.19
CA ARG A 12 2.53 0.76 -1.51
C ARG A 12 3.92 0.30 -1.10
N LEU A 13 4.94 1.00 -1.58
CA LEU A 13 6.31 0.83 -1.12
C LEU A 13 6.50 1.66 0.15
N LYS A 14 6.96 1.01 1.21
CA LYS A 14 7.48 1.64 2.42
C LYS A 14 9.00 1.47 2.48
N ALA A 15 9.62 2.06 3.50
CA ALA A 15 11.07 2.01 3.68
C ALA A 15 11.64 0.57 3.78
N SER A 16 10.90 -0.36 4.39
CA SER A 16 11.36 -1.73 4.67
C SER A 16 10.47 -2.85 4.13
N GLU A 17 9.31 -2.51 3.57
CA GLU A 17 8.31 -3.49 3.12
C GLU A 17 7.48 -2.96 1.94
N ILE A 18 6.89 -3.89 1.19
CA ILE A 18 5.84 -3.60 0.21
C ILE A 18 4.52 -4.06 0.80
N GLU A 19 3.55 -3.15 0.86
CA GLU A 19 2.17 -3.46 1.21
C GLU A 19 1.34 -3.66 -0.06
N LEU A 20 0.60 -4.75 -0.13
CA LEU A 20 -0.37 -5.02 -1.18
C LEU A 20 -1.75 -5.21 -0.55
N ILE A 21 -2.73 -4.41 -0.95
CA ILE A 21 -4.13 -4.52 -0.51
C ILE A 21 -4.98 -4.98 -1.69
N MET A 22 -5.73 -6.07 -1.49
CA MET A 22 -6.65 -6.62 -2.49
C MET A 22 -8.08 -6.10 -2.29
N THR A 23 -8.65 -5.48 -3.32
CA THR A 23 -10.05 -5.06 -3.34
C THR A 23 -10.95 -5.96 -4.17
N GLU A 24 -10.38 -6.68 -5.13
CA GLU A 24 -11.12 -7.59 -6.02
C GLU A 24 -10.20 -8.69 -6.53
N GLY A 25 -10.76 -9.89 -6.68
CA GLY A 25 -10.04 -11.04 -7.21
C GLY A 25 -9.04 -11.66 -6.23
N LYS A 26 -8.01 -12.27 -6.81
CA LYS A 26 -6.94 -12.99 -6.11
C LYS A 26 -5.64 -12.86 -6.90
N VAL A 27 -4.53 -12.61 -6.22
CA VAL A 27 -3.18 -12.57 -6.80
C VAL A 27 -2.29 -13.63 -6.17
N ILE A 28 -1.30 -14.07 -6.93
CA ILE A 28 -0.21 -14.91 -6.45
C ILE A 28 1.08 -14.10 -6.61
N ILE A 29 1.79 -13.91 -5.52
CA ILE A 29 3.04 -13.15 -5.46
C ILE A 29 4.17 -14.17 -5.50
N GLY A 30 4.91 -14.23 -6.61
CA GLY A 30 6.13 -15.02 -6.72
C GLY A 30 7.34 -14.24 -6.22
N GLN A 31 8.20 -14.86 -5.41
CA GLN A 31 9.54 -14.33 -5.17
C GLN A 31 10.47 -14.83 -6.26
N LEU A 32 10.92 -13.91 -7.13
CA LEU A 32 11.96 -14.22 -8.11
C LEU A 32 13.32 -14.23 -7.38
N ASN A 33 13.89 -15.42 -7.19
CA ASN A 33 15.28 -15.52 -6.81
C ASN A 33 16.14 -15.00 -7.98
N LYS A 34 17.17 -14.21 -7.70
CA LYS A 34 18.05 -13.47 -8.65
C LYS A 34 18.69 -14.29 -9.81
N LYS A 35 18.39 -15.58 -9.95
CA LYS A 35 18.89 -16.50 -11.00
C LYS A 35 17.80 -17.13 -11.88
N GLN A 36 16.52 -16.82 -11.70
CA GLN A 36 15.49 -17.30 -12.62
C GLN A 36 15.32 -16.30 -13.77
N GLU A 37 15.84 -16.67 -14.94
CA GLU A 37 15.36 -16.08 -16.20
C GLU A 37 13.85 -16.34 -16.29
N VAL A 38 13.09 -15.25 -16.46
CA VAL A 38 11.66 -15.33 -16.67
C VAL A 38 11.44 -15.87 -18.08
N ASN A 39 11.24 -17.19 -18.20
CA ASN A 39 10.74 -17.78 -19.45
C ASN A 39 9.24 -17.44 -19.55
N GLU A 40 8.90 -16.51 -20.44
CA GLU A 40 7.53 -16.02 -20.67
C GLU A 40 6.53 -17.14 -21.05
N THR A 41 7.02 -18.31 -21.43
CA THR A 41 6.23 -19.44 -21.94
C THR A 41 5.72 -20.39 -20.85
N THR A 42 6.15 -20.25 -19.59
CA THR A 42 5.65 -21.12 -18.51
C THR A 42 5.64 -20.40 -17.17
N LEU A 43 4.45 -20.05 -16.68
CA LEU A 43 4.27 -19.48 -15.34
C LEU A 43 4.49 -20.59 -14.29
N VAL A 44 5.74 -20.82 -13.90
CA VAL A 44 6.04 -21.68 -12.76
C VAL A 44 5.81 -20.87 -11.49
N ILE A 45 4.78 -21.23 -10.72
CA ILE A 45 4.51 -20.60 -9.41
C ILE A 45 5.53 -21.16 -8.41
N PRO A 46 6.44 -20.34 -7.86
CA PRO A 46 7.37 -20.80 -6.82
C PRO A 46 6.63 -21.39 -5.62
N SER A 47 7.19 -22.40 -4.97
CA SER A 47 6.63 -22.93 -3.72
C SER A 47 6.61 -21.90 -2.58
N SER A 48 7.44 -20.85 -2.69
CA SER A 48 7.45 -19.68 -1.80
C SER A 48 6.42 -18.60 -2.15
N SER A 49 5.52 -18.87 -3.09
CA SER A 49 4.49 -17.92 -3.49
C SER A 49 3.45 -17.65 -2.42
N LEU A 50 3.02 -16.39 -2.31
CA LEU A 50 1.93 -15.98 -1.43
C LEU A 50 0.67 -15.68 -2.23
N ALA A 51 -0.43 -16.32 -1.85
CA ALA A 51 -1.74 -15.99 -2.37
C ALA A 51 -2.38 -14.90 -1.51
N VAL A 52 -2.95 -13.89 -2.16
CA VAL A 52 -3.66 -12.78 -1.51
C VAL A 52 -5.00 -12.59 -2.22
N SER A 53 -6.08 -12.57 -1.47
CA SER A 53 -7.46 -12.54 -1.95
C SER A 53 -8.14 -11.25 -1.52
N LYS A 54 -9.32 -10.96 -2.09
CA LYS A 54 -10.15 -9.83 -1.69
C LYS A 54 -10.26 -9.68 -0.16
N ASP A 55 -10.16 -8.44 0.31
CA ASP A 55 -10.19 -8.05 1.73
C ASP A 55 -9.01 -8.60 2.55
N GLU A 56 -7.93 -9.04 1.88
CA GLU A 56 -6.64 -9.35 2.49
C GLU A 56 -5.57 -8.31 2.12
N MET A 57 -4.57 -8.23 2.98
CA MET A 57 -3.38 -7.41 2.81
C MET A 57 -2.14 -8.28 3.00
N ALA A 58 -1.20 -8.17 2.06
CA ALA A 58 0.13 -8.73 2.20
C ALA A 58 1.14 -7.66 2.58
N SER A 59 2.00 -7.96 3.56
CA SER A 59 3.24 -7.24 3.80
C SER A 59 4.40 -8.13 3.31
N LEU A 60 5.21 -7.59 2.40
CA LEU A 60 6.36 -8.25 1.79
C LEU A 60 7.63 -7.54 2.26
N GLY A 61 8.39 -8.18 3.13
CA GLY A 61 9.60 -7.62 3.73
C GLY A 61 10.58 -8.71 4.10
N ILE A 62 11.17 -8.62 5.30
CA ILE A 62 12.04 -9.68 5.84
C ILE A 62 11.25 -10.99 6.01
N ALA A 63 10.03 -10.89 6.53
CA ALA A 63 9.08 -11.98 6.60
C ALA A 63 7.81 -11.57 5.88
N ASN A 64 7.35 -12.41 4.96
CA ASN A 64 6.12 -12.14 4.24
C ASN A 64 4.93 -12.60 5.07
N THR A 65 3.91 -11.75 5.17
CA THR A 65 2.68 -12.04 5.91
C THR A 65 1.46 -11.69 5.07
N VAL A 66 0.36 -12.40 5.31
CA VAL A 66 -0.96 -12.09 4.75
C VAL A 66 -1.95 -12.05 5.91
N SER A 67 -2.79 -11.02 5.94
CA SER A 67 -3.79 -10.84 6.98
C SER A 67 -5.08 -10.25 6.42
N VAL A 68 -6.21 -10.54 7.08
CA VAL A 68 -7.49 -9.92 6.74
C VAL A 68 -7.47 -8.46 7.15
N ILE A 69 -7.88 -7.58 6.24
CA ILE A 69 -7.97 -6.14 6.46
C ILE A 69 -9.44 -5.71 6.42
N ASN A 70 -9.87 -4.94 7.43
CA ASN A 70 -11.26 -4.51 7.48
C ASN A 70 -11.56 -3.38 6.46
N LYS A 71 -12.83 -3.28 6.08
CA LYS A 71 -13.31 -2.29 5.09
C LYS A 71 -13.02 -0.84 5.46
N LYS A 72 -12.94 -0.49 6.76
CA LYS A 72 -12.63 0.87 7.21
C LYS A 72 -11.18 1.21 6.85
N LEU A 73 -10.25 0.30 7.12
CA LEU A 73 -8.85 0.46 6.74
C LEU A 73 -8.66 0.45 5.22
N ILE A 74 -9.37 -0.41 4.47
CA ILE A 74 -9.31 -0.39 3.00
C ILE A 74 -9.73 0.99 2.46
N LYS A 75 -10.88 1.51 2.90
CA LYS A 75 -11.38 2.83 2.47
C LYS A 75 -10.38 3.94 2.81
N LYS A 76 -9.78 3.92 4.00
CA LYS A 76 -8.74 4.87 4.41
C LYS A 76 -7.53 4.80 3.47
N ASN A 77 -6.93 3.62 3.30
CA ASN A 77 -5.73 3.41 2.47
C ASN A 77 -5.96 3.75 1.00
N LEU A 78 -7.20 3.68 0.50
CA LEU A 78 -7.54 3.97 -0.89
C LEU A 78 -8.13 5.37 -1.11
N SER A 79 -8.24 6.19 -0.07
CA SER A 79 -8.85 7.53 -0.13
C SER A 79 -8.13 8.48 -1.10
N TRP A 80 -6.84 8.23 -1.37
CA TRP A 80 -6.03 9.03 -2.29
C TRP A 80 -6.58 8.98 -3.71
N ARG A 81 -7.23 7.87 -4.10
CA ARG A 81 -7.89 7.72 -5.41
C ARG A 81 -9.05 8.71 -5.59
N GLN A 82 -9.59 9.24 -4.50
CA GLN A 82 -10.60 10.30 -4.51
C GLN A 82 -10.02 11.67 -4.11
N GLY A 83 -8.69 11.82 -4.16
CA GLY A 83 -8.00 13.06 -3.84
C GLY A 83 -7.98 13.40 -2.35
N ASN A 84 -8.02 12.40 -1.46
CA ASN A 84 -7.99 12.63 -0.02
C ASN A 84 -6.96 11.74 0.69
N LEU A 85 -6.34 12.26 1.72
CA LEU A 85 -5.59 11.47 2.71
C LEU A 85 -6.39 11.50 4.02
N VAL A 86 -6.49 10.35 4.69
CA VAL A 86 -7.23 10.20 5.95
C VAL A 86 -6.28 9.65 6.99
N PHE A 87 -6.05 10.42 8.04
CA PHE A 87 -5.18 10.07 9.15
C PHE A 87 -6.02 9.67 10.35
N ASN A 88 -5.72 8.52 10.96
CA ASN A 88 -6.39 8.06 12.18
C ASN A 88 -5.32 7.58 13.16
N ASP A 89 -4.98 8.42 14.14
CA ASP A 89 -3.98 8.11 15.17
C ASP A 89 -2.58 7.79 14.60
N GLU A 90 -2.21 8.47 13.51
CA GLU A 90 -0.90 8.36 12.86
C GLU A 90 0.09 9.34 13.44
N ALA A 91 1.37 8.96 13.47
CA ALA A 91 2.42 9.86 13.87
C ALA A 91 2.55 11.02 12.86
N LEU A 92 2.90 12.21 13.32
CA LEU A 92 2.97 13.41 12.50
C LEU A 92 3.97 13.22 11.36
N ASP A 93 5.11 12.60 11.62
CA ASP A 93 6.12 12.28 10.62
C ASP A 93 5.61 11.36 9.52
N GLU A 94 4.91 10.28 9.87
CA GLU A 94 4.28 9.36 8.92
C GLU A 94 3.25 10.08 8.05
N ALA A 95 2.43 10.92 8.67
CA ALA A 95 1.42 11.68 7.95
C ALA A 95 2.04 12.69 6.99
N MET A 96 3.08 13.42 7.42
CA MET A 96 3.78 14.37 6.54
C MET A 96 4.48 13.66 5.39
N ALA A 97 5.11 12.51 5.65
CA ALA A 97 5.69 11.67 4.60
C ALA A 97 4.63 11.23 3.58
N GLU A 98 3.42 10.89 4.03
CA GLU A 98 2.31 10.54 3.15
C GLU A 98 1.84 11.74 2.32
N VAL A 99 1.80 12.96 2.88
CA VAL A 99 1.50 14.17 2.11
C VAL A 99 2.57 14.43 1.04
N SER A 100 3.85 14.31 1.39
CA SER A 100 4.97 14.47 0.45
C SER A 100 4.92 13.47 -0.70
N ARG A 101 4.35 12.28 -0.49
CA ARG A 101 4.21 11.28 -1.56
C ARG A 101 3.29 11.74 -2.70
N TYR A 102 2.32 12.59 -2.41
CA TYR A 102 1.31 13.05 -3.37
C TYR A 102 1.41 14.53 -3.73
N THR A 103 2.45 15.22 -3.26
CA THR A 103 2.65 16.67 -3.44
C THR A 103 4.13 16.96 -3.70
N SER A 104 4.45 18.17 -4.16
CA SER A 104 5.86 18.60 -4.29
C SER A 104 6.46 19.10 -2.97
N VAL A 105 5.69 19.07 -1.87
CA VAL A 105 6.11 19.61 -0.57
C VAL A 105 6.90 18.56 0.19
N THR A 106 8.10 18.93 0.65
CA THR A 106 8.90 18.11 1.58
C THR A 106 8.82 18.74 2.96
N PHE A 107 8.59 17.93 3.98
CA PHE A 107 8.53 18.37 5.37
C PHE A 107 9.79 17.94 6.12
N GLU A 108 10.36 18.87 6.89
CA GLU A 108 11.42 18.59 7.85
C GLU A 108 10.88 18.95 9.25
N ILE A 109 10.79 17.95 10.13
CA ILE A 109 10.33 18.13 11.50
C ILE A 109 11.58 18.17 12.39
N ALA A 110 11.94 19.38 12.83
CA ALA A 110 13.17 19.62 13.58
C ALA A 110 13.17 18.98 14.98
N ASP A 111 12.00 18.85 15.60
CA ASP A 111 11.83 18.31 16.95
C ASP A 111 11.37 16.84 16.90
N GLU A 112 12.15 15.96 17.53
CA GLU A 112 11.89 14.51 17.57
C GLU A 112 10.61 14.16 18.35
N ASP A 113 10.20 15.00 19.31
CA ASP A 113 8.97 14.80 20.06
C ASP A 113 7.74 15.18 19.24
N LEU A 114 7.87 16.17 18.35
CA LEU A 114 6.79 16.52 17.41
C LEU A 114 6.49 15.39 16.42
N LYS A 115 7.52 14.65 15.99
CA LYS A 115 7.33 13.50 15.07
C LYS A 115 6.34 12.48 15.60
N LYS A 116 6.36 12.24 16.91
CA LYS A 116 5.55 11.21 17.58
C LYS A 116 4.12 11.67 17.88
N ILE A 117 3.81 12.95 17.70
CA ILE A 117 2.47 13.49 17.95
C ILE A 117 1.48 12.76 17.06
N LYS A 118 0.38 12.32 17.66
CA LYS A 118 -0.70 11.64 16.95
C LYS A 118 -1.63 12.65 16.31
N ILE A 119 -1.89 12.47 15.02
CA ILE A 119 -2.82 13.29 14.28
C ILE A 119 -4.02 12.48 13.78
N THR A 120 -5.16 13.16 13.71
CA THR A 120 -6.39 12.62 13.12
C THR A 120 -7.02 13.70 12.25
N GLY A 121 -7.45 13.34 11.05
CA GLY A 121 -8.05 14.30 10.13
C GLY A 121 -8.11 13.82 8.70
N ARG A 122 -8.62 14.71 7.82
CA ARG A 122 -8.67 14.49 6.38
C ARG A 122 -8.04 15.66 5.66
N LEU A 123 -7.11 15.37 4.76
CA LEU A 123 -6.51 16.34 3.85
C LEU A 123 -7.05 16.11 2.43
N LYS A 124 -7.42 17.19 1.73
CA LYS A 124 -7.83 17.14 0.31
C LYS A 124 -6.66 17.59 -0.57
N LEU A 125 -6.18 16.70 -1.45
CA LEU A 125 -5.00 16.92 -2.31
C LEU A 125 -5.22 17.98 -3.40
N LEU A 126 -6.48 18.20 -3.81
CA LEU A 126 -6.85 19.18 -4.84
C LEU A 126 -6.54 20.64 -4.47
N MET A 127 -6.10 20.93 -3.24
CA MET A 127 -5.76 22.28 -2.79
C MET A 127 -4.25 22.59 -2.76
N LEU A 128 -3.39 21.68 -3.22
CA LEU A 128 -1.92 21.84 -3.16
C LEU A 128 -1.24 21.93 -4.53
N LYS A 129 -2.00 22.12 -5.63
CA LYS A 129 -1.41 22.53 -6.92
C LYS A 129 -0.94 23.98 -6.80
N THR A 130 0.37 24.15 -6.67
CA THR A 130 1.05 25.45 -6.78
C THR A 130 1.78 25.49 -8.10
#